data_AF-A0A660RDS7-F1
#
_entry.id   AF-A0A660RDS7-F1
#
_cell.length_a   1.000
_cell.length_b   1.000
_cell.length_c   1.000
_cell.angle_alpha   90.00
_cell.angle_beta   90.00
_cell.angle_gamma   90.00
#
_symmetry.space_group_name_H-M   'P 1'
#
loop_
_entity.id
_entity.type
_entity.pdbx_description
1 polymer ?
#
loop_
_entity_poly.entity_id
_entity_poly.type
_entity_poly.pdbx_seq_one_letter_code
_entity_poly.pdbx_strand_id
1 'polypeptide(L)'
;MKIALDIMGGDRAPGEILKGALFASEHIEKIVLVGPKKFLNEELKGKFEVVDSSDFIPMDASPMDVLRRKDSSMHIGLKLLREGKVDAFVSAGATGPLFLGSTTIVGRVKNIERPSLAIPIPSLKGFTILIDGGANLRIRPKHYLEFAIMGIAYARILGKEDPKVGLLNIGEEETKGNEEIREAYKLLKEKLKDKFVGNVEGRDINAGTVDVVVTDGFSGNVALKTMEGMAKLISDIIKESI
;
A
#
# COMPACT_ATOMS: atom_id res chain seq x y z
N MET A 1 14.22 9.96 11.84
CA MET A 1 13.31 9.71 10.70
C MET A 1 12.57 11.00 10.38
N LYS A 2 12.64 11.49 9.14
CA LYS A 2 11.98 12.70 8.64
C LYS A 2 10.94 12.31 7.59
N ILE A 3 9.67 12.63 7.80
CA ILE A 3 8.56 12.15 6.96
C ILE A 3 7.90 13.34 6.26
N ALA A 4 7.80 13.28 4.93
CA ALA A 4 7.00 14.22 4.16
C ALA A 4 5.53 13.76 4.10
N LEU A 5 4.62 14.70 4.30
CA LEU A 5 3.18 14.50 4.24
C LEU A 5 2.58 15.42 3.18
N ASP A 6 1.93 14.82 2.18
CA ASP A 6 1.13 15.54 1.18
C ASP A 6 -0.16 16.04 1.81
N ILE A 7 -0.22 17.35 2.09
CA ILE A 7 -1.38 17.93 2.78
C ILE A 7 -2.61 18.07 1.88
N MET A 8 -2.47 17.87 0.57
CA MET A 8 -3.57 18.03 -0.39
C MET A 8 -4.17 16.70 -0.82
N GLY A 9 -3.59 15.57 -0.42
CA GLY A 9 -4.09 14.24 -0.74
C GLY A 9 -5.29 13.85 0.13
N GLY A 10 -6.41 13.51 -0.51
CA GLY A 10 -7.58 12.89 0.13
C GLY A 10 -8.85 13.76 0.11
N ASP A 11 -10.01 13.11 0.28
CA ASP A 11 -11.33 13.74 0.10
C ASP A 11 -11.62 14.89 1.08
N ARG A 12 -10.97 14.88 2.25
CA ARG A 12 -11.13 15.89 3.32
C ARG A 12 -9.86 16.71 3.54
N ALA A 13 -8.98 16.74 2.53
CA ALA A 13 -7.77 17.55 2.55
C ALA A 13 -8.09 19.05 2.40
N PRO A 14 -7.28 19.95 2.99
CA PRO A 14 -6.14 19.67 3.85
C PRO A 14 -6.51 19.41 5.32
N GLY A 15 -7.75 19.67 5.73
CA GLY A 15 -8.17 19.71 7.14
C GLY A 15 -7.83 18.44 7.94
N GLU A 16 -8.26 17.27 7.48
CA GLU A 16 -8.02 16.02 8.20
C GLU A 16 -6.54 15.59 8.16
N ILE A 17 -5.82 15.93 7.09
CA ILE A 17 -4.38 15.64 6.99
C ILE A 17 -3.59 16.48 7.99
N LEU A 18 -3.94 17.76 8.17
CA LEU A 18 -3.29 18.63 9.16
C LEU A 18 -3.58 18.21 10.60
N LYS A 19 -4.81 17.76 10.90
CA LYS A 19 -5.13 17.14 12.20
C LYS A 19 -4.29 15.88 12.44
N GLY A 20 -4.16 15.04 11.42
CA GLY A 20 -3.29 13.86 11.46
C GLY A 20 -1.81 14.22 11.69
N ALA A 21 -1.31 15.28 11.06
CA ALA A 21 0.05 15.78 11.28
C ALA A 21 0.28 16.25 12.72
N LEU A 22 -0.69 16.98 13.29
CA LEU A 22 -0.64 17.42 14.69
C LEU A 22 -0.63 16.22 15.65
N PHE A 23 -1.53 15.26 15.46
CA PHE A 23 -1.56 14.04 16.25
C PHE A 23 -0.25 13.26 16.14
N ALA A 24 0.25 13.04 14.92
CA ALA A 24 1.50 12.32 14.70
C ALA A 24 2.73 13.03 15.26
N SER A 25 2.69 14.37 15.40
CA SER A 25 3.81 15.15 15.96
C SER A 25 4.10 14.86 17.43
N GLU A 26 3.20 14.19 18.14
CA GLU A 26 3.42 13.72 19.51
C GLU A 26 4.38 12.52 19.56
N HIS A 27 4.55 11.81 18.44
CA HIS A 27 5.36 10.60 18.33
C HIS A 27 6.46 10.68 17.26
N ILE A 28 6.34 11.63 16.31
CA ILE A 28 7.24 11.80 15.17
C ILE A 28 7.82 13.21 15.22
N GLU A 29 9.11 13.30 15.53
CA GLU A 29 9.78 14.59 15.73
C GLU A 29 9.89 15.45 14.47
N LYS A 30 9.99 14.84 13.28
CA LYS A 30 10.31 15.53 12.03
C LYS A 30 9.28 15.23 10.95
N ILE A 31 8.21 16.03 10.92
CA ILE A 31 7.19 16.02 9.87
C ILE A 31 7.41 17.23 8.95
N VAL A 32 7.42 16.99 7.64
CA VAL A 32 7.46 18.02 6.60
C VAL A 32 6.11 18.08 5.92
N LEU A 33 5.45 19.22 5.98
CA LEU A 33 4.20 19.46 5.25
C LEU A 33 4.54 19.88 3.82
N VAL A 34 4.02 19.14 2.85
CA VAL A 34 4.20 19.45 1.42
C VAL A 34 2.84 19.87 0.84
N GLY A 35 2.71 21.15 0.49
CA GLY A 35 1.51 21.69 -0.13
C GLY A 35 1.42 23.21 -0.06
N PRO A 36 0.30 23.80 -0.53
CA PRO A 36 0.17 25.25 -0.64
C PRO A 36 0.15 25.94 0.73
N LYS A 37 1.12 26.81 0.98
CA LYS A 37 1.30 27.55 2.25
C LYS A 37 0.06 28.35 2.68
N LYS A 38 -0.78 28.76 1.73
CA LYS A 38 -2.02 29.51 1.99
C LYS A 38 -3.02 28.74 2.88
N PHE A 39 -2.91 27.42 2.96
CA PHE A 39 -3.77 26.58 3.80
C PHE A 39 -3.22 26.36 5.21
N LEU A 40 -2.05 26.93 5.54
CA LEU A 40 -1.39 26.77 6.83
C LEU A 40 -1.45 28.07 7.62
N ASN A 41 -1.87 27.99 8.89
CA ASN A 41 -1.79 29.10 9.83
C ASN A 41 -0.35 29.25 10.39
N GLU A 42 -0.08 30.35 11.10
CA GLU A 42 1.26 30.63 11.66
C GLU A 42 1.68 29.59 12.71
N GLU A 43 0.73 29.02 13.47
CA GLU A 43 1.00 27.96 14.44
C GLU A 43 1.60 26.72 13.76
N LEU A 44 0.97 26.25 12.67
CA LEU A 44 1.47 25.10 11.89
C LEU A 44 2.81 25.40 11.22
N LYS A 45 3.01 26.62 10.70
CA LYS A 45 4.29 27.04 10.12
C LYS A 45 5.42 27.10 11.15
N GLY A 46 5.11 27.46 12.39
CA GLY A 46 6.08 27.48 13.49
C GLY A 46 6.43 26.08 14.01
N LYS A 47 5.50 25.12 13.87
CA LYS A 47 5.66 23.75 14.36
C LYS A 47 6.28 22.79 13.34
N PHE A 48 6.02 22.98 12.06
CA PHE A 48 6.43 22.07 11.01
C PHE A 48 7.32 22.74 9.96
N GLU A 49 8.26 21.97 9.39
CA GLU A 49 8.90 22.36 8.15
C GLU A 49 7.88 22.32 7.02
N VAL A 50 7.80 23.38 6.22
CA VAL A 50 6.84 23.49 5.12
C VAL A 50 7.55 23.64 3.79
N VAL A 51 7.26 22.72 2.88
CA VAL A 51 7.64 22.82 1.46
C VAL A 51 6.41 23.26 0.68
N ASP A 52 6.49 24.46 0.12
CA ASP A 52 5.38 25.05 -0.64
C ASP A 52 5.15 24.31 -1.95
N SER A 53 3.89 24.20 -2.35
CA SER A 53 3.49 23.75 -3.69
C SER A 53 2.48 24.73 -4.26
N SER A 54 2.57 25.03 -5.56
CA SER A 54 1.57 25.86 -6.24
C SER A 54 0.42 25.03 -6.81
N ASP A 55 0.53 23.69 -6.74
CA ASP A 55 -0.42 22.76 -7.36
C ASP A 55 -0.67 21.51 -6.49
N PHE A 56 -1.66 20.70 -6.87
CA PHE A 56 -1.99 19.39 -6.30
C PHE A 56 -2.57 18.44 -7.37
N ILE A 57 -2.60 17.14 -7.07
CA ILE A 57 -3.20 16.11 -7.92
C ILE A 57 -4.64 15.82 -7.44
N PRO A 58 -5.69 16.03 -8.27
CA PRO A 58 -7.07 15.67 -7.94
C PRO A 58 -7.27 14.16 -7.70
N MET A 59 -8.32 13.78 -6.96
CA MET A 59 -8.62 12.38 -6.64
C MET A 59 -9.01 11.52 -7.86
N ASP A 60 -9.57 12.15 -8.88
CA ASP A 60 -9.97 11.55 -10.16
C ASP A 60 -8.90 11.67 -11.26
N ALA A 61 -7.71 12.14 -10.90
CA ALA A 61 -6.63 12.39 -11.85
C ALA A 61 -6.12 11.10 -12.52
N SER A 62 -5.62 11.26 -13.75
CA SER A 62 -4.94 10.19 -14.46
C SER A 62 -3.60 9.90 -13.77
N PRO A 63 -3.14 8.63 -13.73
CA PRO A 63 -1.82 8.29 -13.20
C PRO A 63 -0.69 9.18 -13.76
N MET A 64 -0.75 9.53 -15.05
CA MET A 64 0.26 10.36 -15.73
C MET A 64 0.37 11.78 -15.20
N ASP A 65 -0.63 12.30 -14.49
CA ASP A 65 -0.65 13.67 -14.02
C ASP A 65 0.46 13.95 -13.00
N VAL A 66 0.87 12.94 -12.21
CA VAL A 66 2.01 13.07 -11.30
C VAL A 66 3.32 13.42 -12.02
N LEU A 67 3.47 13.03 -13.29
CA LEU A 67 4.67 13.31 -14.08
C LEU A 67 4.59 14.65 -14.82
N ARG A 68 3.38 15.09 -15.13
CA ARG A 68 3.11 16.35 -15.86
C ARG A 68 3.07 17.55 -14.92
N ARG A 69 2.44 17.40 -13.76
CA ARG A 69 2.19 18.45 -12.75
C ARG A 69 3.34 18.49 -11.74
N LYS A 70 4.50 18.97 -12.18
CA LYS A 70 5.75 18.96 -11.39
C LYS A 70 5.69 19.81 -10.13
N ASP A 71 4.83 20.82 -10.11
CA ASP A 71 4.63 21.70 -8.95
C ASP A 71 3.55 21.17 -7.99
N SER A 72 3.02 19.96 -8.22
CA SER A 72 2.05 19.33 -7.32
C SER A 72 2.70 18.87 -6.03
N SER A 73 1.97 18.98 -4.91
CA SER A 73 2.41 18.51 -3.60
C SER A 73 2.91 17.05 -3.63
N MET A 74 2.20 16.18 -4.35
CA MET A 74 2.60 14.78 -4.54
C MET A 74 3.93 14.63 -5.29
N HIS A 75 4.10 15.31 -6.43
CA HIS A 75 5.35 15.24 -7.20
C HIS A 75 6.54 15.76 -6.38
N ILE A 76 6.36 16.90 -5.72
CA ILE A 76 7.38 17.51 -4.87
C ILE A 76 7.76 16.56 -3.73
N GLY A 77 6.78 15.99 -3.02
CA GLY A 77 7.03 15.05 -1.93
C GLY A 77 7.81 13.81 -2.37
N LEU A 78 7.45 13.21 -3.51
CA LEU A 78 8.18 12.09 -4.11
C LEU A 78 9.61 12.48 -4.51
N LYS A 79 9.80 13.69 -5.03
CA LYS A 79 11.14 14.21 -5.37
C LYS A 79 11.99 14.43 -4.13
N LEU A 80 11.43 14.95 -3.04
CA LEU A 80 12.15 15.08 -1.76
C LEU A 80 12.65 13.73 -1.26
N LEU A 81 11.82 12.68 -1.38
CA LEU A 81 12.22 11.32 -1.01
C LEU A 81 13.34 10.79 -1.91
N ARG A 82 13.24 10.99 -3.23
CA ARG A 82 14.29 10.61 -4.18
C ARG A 82 15.63 11.29 -3.90
N GLU A 83 15.59 12.54 -3.49
CA GLU A 83 16.77 13.36 -3.17
C GLU A 83 17.33 13.09 -1.77
N GLY A 84 16.72 12.19 -0.98
CA GLY A 84 17.16 11.89 0.38
C GLY A 84 16.93 13.04 1.37
N LYS A 85 16.04 13.99 1.04
CA LYS A 85 15.66 15.11 1.92
C LYS A 85 14.67 14.68 3.00
N VAL A 86 13.97 13.58 2.76
CA VAL A 86 13.07 12.89 3.70
C VAL A 86 13.28 11.38 3.58
N ASP A 87 12.98 10.65 4.65
CA ASP A 87 13.13 9.19 4.75
C ASP A 87 11.88 8.44 4.27
N ALA A 88 10.70 9.07 4.34
CA ALA A 88 9.45 8.53 3.84
C ALA A 88 8.52 9.63 3.33
N PHE A 89 7.57 9.24 2.50
CA PHE A 89 6.52 10.11 1.98
C PHE A 89 5.16 9.43 2.13
N VAL A 90 4.18 10.19 2.64
CA VAL A 90 2.81 9.72 2.88
C VAL A 90 1.83 10.63 2.15
N SER A 91 0.88 10.04 1.42
CA SER A 91 -0.20 10.75 0.76
C SER A 91 -1.47 9.91 0.81
N ALA A 92 -2.60 10.55 1.10
CA ALA A 92 -3.94 9.98 0.94
C ALA A 92 -4.59 10.37 -0.40
N GLY A 93 -3.78 10.88 -1.35
CA GLY A 93 -4.21 11.24 -2.69
C GLY A 93 -4.49 10.03 -3.59
N ALA A 94 -4.77 10.31 -4.87
CA ALA A 94 -5.09 9.28 -5.84
C ALA A 94 -4.02 8.18 -5.95
N THR A 95 -4.42 6.92 -5.76
CA THR A 95 -3.53 5.74 -5.74
C THR A 95 -2.73 5.58 -7.02
N GLY A 96 -3.35 5.78 -8.19
CA GLY A 96 -2.68 5.63 -9.49
C GLY A 96 -1.50 6.59 -9.68
N PRO A 97 -1.72 7.92 -9.55
CA PRO A 97 -0.65 8.91 -9.51
C PRO A 97 0.43 8.60 -8.47
N LEU A 98 0.05 8.25 -7.24
CA LEU A 98 1.01 7.94 -6.18
C LEU A 98 1.87 6.71 -6.52
N PHE A 99 1.27 5.65 -7.03
CA PHE A 99 1.96 4.43 -7.42
C PHE A 99 2.91 4.66 -8.61
N LEU A 100 2.44 5.36 -9.64
CA LEU A 100 3.28 5.69 -10.81
C LEU A 100 4.44 6.59 -10.41
N GLY A 101 4.18 7.64 -9.63
CA GLY A 101 5.19 8.58 -9.15
C GLY A 101 6.22 7.90 -8.25
N SER A 102 5.80 7.06 -7.30
CA SER A 102 6.71 6.27 -6.47
C SER A 102 7.61 5.37 -7.33
N THR A 103 7.05 4.72 -8.35
CA THR A 103 7.82 3.83 -9.23
C THR A 103 8.84 4.56 -10.09
N THR A 104 8.48 5.73 -10.61
CA THR A 104 9.26 6.43 -11.66
C THR A 104 10.15 7.55 -11.12
N ILE A 105 9.69 8.29 -10.10
CA ILE A 105 10.42 9.39 -9.48
C ILE A 105 11.34 8.86 -8.39
N VAL A 106 10.82 8.06 -7.45
CA VAL A 106 11.61 7.51 -6.33
C VAL A 106 12.48 6.34 -6.80
N GLY A 107 11.87 5.46 -7.60
CA GLY A 107 12.52 4.27 -8.14
C GLY A 107 12.25 3.02 -7.29
N ARG A 108 12.78 1.89 -7.76
CA ARG A 108 12.61 0.58 -7.13
C ARG A 108 13.87 0.20 -6.36
N VAL A 109 13.68 -0.67 -5.36
CA VAL A 109 14.80 -1.37 -4.72
C VAL A 109 15.52 -2.23 -5.76
N LYS A 110 16.85 -2.32 -5.64
CA LYS A 110 17.69 -3.13 -6.54
C LYS A 110 17.17 -4.57 -6.57
N ASN A 111 17.08 -5.15 -7.77
CA ASN A 111 16.62 -6.52 -8.03
C ASN A 111 15.12 -6.78 -7.81
N ILE A 112 14.31 -5.76 -7.52
CA ILE A 112 12.84 -5.88 -7.58
C ILE A 112 12.38 -5.33 -8.94
N GLU A 113 11.75 -6.19 -9.74
CA GLU A 113 11.28 -5.81 -11.07
C GLU A 113 9.98 -5.03 -11.00
N ARG A 114 9.10 -5.34 -10.05
CA ARG A 114 7.81 -4.66 -9.92
C ARG A 114 7.51 -4.26 -8.48
N PRO A 115 7.13 -2.99 -8.23
CA PRO A 115 6.52 -2.61 -6.98
C PRO A 115 5.09 -3.18 -6.92
N SER A 116 4.51 -3.23 -5.73
CA SER A 116 3.16 -3.76 -5.47
C SER A 116 2.45 -2.95 -4.39
N LEU A 117 1.14 -3.11 -4.29
CA LEU A 117 0.37 -2.60 -3.15
C LEU A 117 0.24 -3.70 -2.10
N ALA A 118 0.94 -3.54 -0.97
CA ALA A 118 0.89 -4.47 0.16
C ALA A 118 -0.06 -3.92 1.22
N ILE A 119 -1.18 -4.59 1.47
CA ILE A 119 -2.27 -4.07 2.29
C ILE A 119 -2.47 -5.00 3.50
N PRO A 120 -2.31 -4.50 4.74
CA PRO A 120 -2.71 -5.24 5.94
C PRO A 120 -4.23 -5.35 6.01
N ILE A 121 -4.76 -6.55 5.83
CA ILE A 121 -6.19 -6.87 5.94
C ILE A 121 -6.47 -7.40 7.34
N PRO A 122 -7.49 -6.89 8.05
CA PRO A 122 -7.91 -7.44 9.34
C PRO A 122 -8.25 -8.93 9.26
N SER A 123 -7.77 -9.70 10.24
CA SER A 123 -8.05 -11.13 10.36
C SER A 123 -8.34 -11.52 11.81
N LEU A 124 -8.92 -12.71 12.01
CA LEU A 124 -9.18 -13.27 13.35
C LEU A 124 -7.90 -13.43 14.20
N LYS A 125 -6.72 -13.40 13.56
CA LYS A 125 -5.40 -13.48 14.22
C LYS A 125 -4.60 -12.19 14.08
N GLY A 126 -5.29 -11.05 14.03
CA GLY A 126 -4.71 -9.72 13.88
C GLY A 126 -4.83 -9.21 12.45
N PHE A 127 -3.81 -9.46 11.62
CA PHE A 127 -3.80 -9.06 10.21
C PHE A 127 -3.13 -10.10 9.31
N THR A 128 -3.48 -10.02 8.03
CA THR A 128 -2.88 -10.76 6.92
C THR A 128 -2.47 -9.76 5.84
N ILE A 129 -1.23 -9.79 5.34
CA ILE A 129 -0.79 -8.94 4.24
C ILE A 129 -1.30 -9.50 2.91
N LEU A 130 -2.16 -8.77 2.22
CA LEU A 130 -2.53 -9.05 0.83
C LEU A 130 -1.59 -8.30 -0.11
N ILE A 131 -0.93 -9.02 -1.03
CA ILE A 131 0.04 -8.44 -1.97
C ILE A 131 -0.02 -9.20 -3.32
N ASP A 132 -0.45 -8.64 -4.44
CA ASP A 132 -0.70 -7.24 -4.77
C ASP A 132 -2.19 -6.86 -4.70
N GLY A 133 -2.51 -5.75 -4.02
CA GLY A 133 -3.86 -5.23 -3.87
C GLY A 133 -4.42 -4.43 -5.06
N GLY A 134 -3.70 -4.34 -6.19
CA GLY A 134 -4.27 -3.72 -7.41
C GLY A 134 -3.29 -2.99 -8.32
N ALA A 135 -1.99 -3.00 -8.05
CA ALA A 135 -1.04 -2.27 -8.88
C ALA A 135 -0.76 -2.94 -10.23
N ASN A 136 -0.66 -4.27 -10.25
CA ASN A 136 -0.22 -5.04 -11.41
C ASN A 136 -1.29 -6.03 -11.86
N LEU A 137 -2.11 -5.65 -12.85
CA LEU A 137 -3.20 -6.49 -13.36
C LEU A 137 -2.77 -7.90 -13.78
N ARG A 138 -1.56 -8.03 -14.35
CA ARG A 138 -0.95 -9.33 -14.67
C ARG A 138 0.54 -9.30 -14.37
N ILE A 139 1.03 -10.42 -13.86
CA ILE A 139 2.43 -10.62 -13.47
C ILE A 139 2.92 -12.00 -13.91
N ARG A 140 4.25 -12.14 -14.01
CA ARG A 140 4.92 -13.41 -14.30
C ARG A 140 5.17 -14.19 -13.01
N PRO A 141 5.36 -15.52 -13.05
CA PRO A 141 5.63 -16.36 -11.89
C PRO A 141 6.70 -15.81 -10.93
N LYS A 142 7.82 -15.29 -11.46
CA LYS A 142 8.89 -14.70 -10.64
C LYS A 142 8.46 -13.50 -9.80
N HIS A 143 7.47 -12.72 -10.24
CA HIS A 143 7.00 -11.57 -9.47
C HIS A 143 6.21 -12.01 -8.24
N TYR A 144 5.55 -13.18 -8.26
CA TYR A 144 4.93 -13.74 -7.05
C TYR A 144 6.00 -14.01 -5.98
N LEU A 145 7.17 -14.50 -6.37
CA LEU A 145 8.29 -14.67 -5.43
C LEU A 145 8.80 -13.33 -4.88
N GLU A 146 8.98 -12.32 -5.74
CA GLU A 146 9.37 -10.96 -5.30
C GLU A 146 8.34 -10.39 -4.31
N PHE A 147 7.05 -10.56 -4.59
CA PHE A 147 5.95 -10.10 -3.75
C PHE A 147 5.92 -10.87 -2.42
N ALA A 148 6.12 -12.18 -2.43
CA ALA A 148 6.25 -12.96 -1.21
C ALA A 148 7.38 -12.47 -0.30
N ILE A 149 8.55 -12.18 -0.87
CA ILE A 149 9.72 -11.68 -0.13
C ILE A 149 9.42 -10.30 0.47
N MET A 150 8.85 -9.38 -0.31
CA MET A 150 8.44 -8.06 0.17
C MET A 150 7.36 -8.17 1.27
N GLY A 151 6.38 -9.04 1.08
CA GLY A 151 5.32 -9.29 2.05
C GLY A 151 5.85 -9.85 3.38
N ILE A 152 6.77 -10.81 3.35
CA ILE A 152 7.43 -11.33 4.56
C ILE A 152 8.19 -10.20 5.29
N ALA A 153 8.95 -9.39 4.56
CA ALA A 153 9.68 -8.28 5.14
C ALA A 153 8.74 -7.26 5.79
N TYR A 154 7.64 -6.91 5.12
CA TYR A 154 6.66 -5.97 5.64
C TYR A 154 5.89 -6.53 6.85
N ALA A 155 5.46 -7.79 6.81
CA ALA A 155 4.82 -8.44 7.95
C ALA A 155 5.72 -8.46 9.20
N ARG A 156 7.03 -8.67 9.03
CA ARG A 156 8.02 -8.58 10.12
C ARG A 156 8.11 -7.20 10.74
N ILE A 157 8.11 -6.16 9.92
CA ILE A 157 8.11 -4.77 10.40
C ILE A 157 6.85 -4.49 11.23
N LEU A 158 5.72 -5.09 10.87
CA LEU A 158 4.45 -4.98 11.60
C LEU A 158 4.31 -5.98 12.76
N GLY A 159 5.38 -6.69 13.14
CA GLY A 159 5.43 -7.52 14.35
C GLY A 159 5.20 -9.02 14.16
N LYS A 160 5.13 -9.54 12.94
CA LYS A 160 5.07 -10.99 12.68
C LYS A 160 6.48 -11.59 12.59
N GLU A 161 6.92 -12.33 13.60
CA GLU A 161 8.31 -12.82 13.68
C GLU A 161 8.70 -13.81 12.56
N ASP A 162 7.89 -14.85 12.33
CA ASP A 162 8.07 -15.83 11.25
C ASP A 162 6.85 -15.92 10.32
N PRO A 163 6.66 -14.94 9.40
CA PRO A 163 5.48 -14.90 8.56
C PRO A 163 5.40 -16.08 7.60
N LYS A 164 4.22 -16.72 7.56
CA LYS A 164 3.88 -17.75 6.57
C LYS A 164 3.18 -17.16 5.35
N VAL A 165 3.47 -17.73 4.18
CA VAL A 165 3.02 -17.25 2.87
C VAL A 165 2.10 -18.28 2.21
N GLY A 166 0.93 -17.83 1.78
CA GLY A 166 0.02 -18.55 0.89
C GLY A 166 -0.06 -17.92 -0.50
N LEU A 167 -0.29 -18.73 -1.53
CA LEU A 167 -0.59 -18.28 -2.90
C LEU A 167 -2.11 -18.27 -3.11
N LEU A 168 -2.70 -17.12 -3.40
CA LEU A 168 -4.15 -17.02 -3.62
C LEU A 168 -4.55 -17.86 -4.84
N ASN A 169 -5.53 -18.73 -4.67
CA ASN A 169 -5.98 -19.66 -5.71
C ASN A 169 -7.46 -20.02 -5.54
N ILE A 170 -7.97 -20.82 -6.48
CA ILE A 170 -9.36 -21.32 -6.54
C ILE A 170 -9.58 -22.63 -5.78
N GLY A 171 -8.59 -23.07 -5.00
CA GLY A 171 -8.58 -24.31 -4.23
C GLY A 171 -7.19 -24.57 -3.64
N GLU A 172 -7.15 -25.41 -2.62
CA GLU A 172 -5.94 -25.68 -1.81
C GLU A 172 -4.97 -26.67 -2.48
N GLU A 173 -5.41 -27.46 -3.47
CA GLU A 173 -4.57 -28.48 -4.09
C GLU A 173 -3.47 -27.87 -4.98
N GLU A 174 -2.27 -28.47 -5.00
CA GLU A 174 -1.11 -27.95 -5.76
C GLU A 174 -1.37 -27.80 -7.28
N THR A 175 -2.33 -28.54 -7.82
CA THR A 175 -2.67 -28.57 -9.24
C THR A 175 -3.68 -27.49 -9.65
N LYS A 176 -4.22 -26.71 -8.71
CA LYS A 176 -5.21 -25.66 -8.99
C LYS A 176 -4.57 -24.40 -9.56
N GLY A 177 -5.37 -23.67 -10.33
CA GLY A 177 -4.97 -22.44 -10.99
C GLY A 177 -4.55 -22.65 -12.44
N ASN A 178 -4.32 -21.54 -13.13
CA ASN A 178 -3.81 -21.55 -14.50
C ASN A 178 -2.32 -21.96 -14.54
N GLU A 179 -1.73 -21.97 -15.74
CA GLU A 179 -0.31 -22.30 -15.91
C GLU A 179 0.60 -21.35 -15.12
N GLU A 180 0.34 -20.04 -15.15
CA GLU A 180 1.16 -19.07 -14.44
C GLU A 180 1.16 -19.27 -12.91
N ILE A 181 0.00 -19.58 -12.33
CA ILE A 181 -0.14 -19.85 -10.89
C ILE A 181 0.57 -21.16 -10.52
N ARG A 182 0.46 -22.21 -11.34
CA ARG A 182 1.16 -23.48 -11.10
C ARG A 182 2.68 -23.35 -11.19
N GLU A 183 3.18 -22.51 -12.09
CA GLU A 183 4.61 -22.16 -12.14
C GLU A 183 5.05 -21.33 -10.93
N ALA A 184 4.24 -20.35 -10.51
CA ALA A 184 4.49 -19.57 -9.31
C ALA A 184 4.54 -20.45 -8.07
N TYR A 185 3.62 -21.42 -7.94
CA TYR A 185 3.59 -22.40 -6.86
C TYR A 185 4.91 -23.17 -6.75
N LYS A 186 5.40 -23.74 -7.86
CA LYS A 186 6.67 -24.48 -7.90
C LYS A 186 7.83 -23.60 -7.44
N LEU A 187 7.89 -22.36 -7.94
CA LEU A 187 8.94 -21.41 -7.60
C LEU A 187 8.89 -21.01 -6.12
N LEU A 188 7.71 -20.72 -5.58
CA LEU A 188 7.53 -20.37 -4.17
C LEU A 188 7.91 -21.54 -3.25
N LYS A 189 7.47 -22.76 -3.58
CA LYS A 189 7.82 -23.98 -2.84
C LYS A 189 9.33 -24.23 -2.82
N GLU A 190 10.00 -24.07 -3.95
CA GLU A 190 11.46 -24.23 -4.04
C GLU A 190 12.22 -23.17 -3.23
N LYS A 191 11.83 -21.89 -3.35
CA LYS A 191 12.61 -20.77 -2.82
C LYS A 191 12.28 -20.42 -1.37
N LEU A 192 11.03 -20.55 -0.94
CA LEU A 192 10.58 -20.17 0.40
C LEU A 192 10.51 -21.36 1.37
N LYS A 193 10.53 -22.60 0.87
CA LYS A 193 10.54 -23.82 1.69
C LYS A 193 9.42 -23.82 2.74
N ASP A 194 9.78 -23.90 4.01
CA ASP A 194 8.91 -23.97 5.19
C ASP A 194 8.10 -22.68 5.45
N LYS A 195 8.40 -21.59 4.74
CA LYS A 195 7.59 -20.37 4.78
C LYS A 195 6.41 -20.41 3.83
N PHE A 196 6.46 -21.24 2.79
CA PHE A 196 5.36 -21.37 1.84
C PHE A 196 4.44 -22.53 2.26
N VAL A 197 3.19 -22.21 2.60
CA VAL A 197 2.21 -23.20 3.06
C VAL A 197 1.40 -23.82 1.93
N GLY A 198 1.56 -23.32 0.70
CA GLY A 198 0.82 -23.78 -0.47
C GLY A 198 -0.24 -22.79 -0.96
N ASN A 199 -1.26 -23.32 -1.63
CA ASN A 199 -2.38 -22.53 -2.12
C ASN A 199 -3.34 -22.21 -0.96
N VAL A 200 -3.95 -21.02 -1.02
CA VAL A 200 -4.97 -20.57 -0.08
C VAL A 200 -6.13 -19.94 -0.83
N GLU A 201 -7.32 -19.95 -0.26
CA GLU A 201 -8.53 -19.37 -0.84
C GLU A 201 -8.84 -18.00 -0.22
N GLY A 202 -9.82 -17.28 -0.77
CA GLY A 202 -10.18 -15.95 -0.27
C GLY A 202 -10.59 -15.93 1.22
N ARG A 203 -11.20 -17.01 1.72
CA ARG A 203 -11.61 -17.15 3.13
C ARG A 203 -10.42 -17.13 4.10
N ASP A 204 -9.25 -17.57 3.65
CA ASP A 204 -8.04 -17.70 4.48
C ASP A 204 -7.46 -16.34 4.88
N ILE A 205 -7.75 -15.30 4.09
CA ILE A 205 -7.28 -13.93 4.33
C ILE A 205 -7.78 -13.43 5.69
N ASN A 206 -9.11 -13.41 5.90
CA ASN A 206 -9.70 -12.95 7.16
C ASN A 206 -9.66 -14.02 8.27
N ALA A 207 -9.55 -15.32 7.92
CA ALA A 207 -9.31 -16.36 8.92
C ALA A 207 -7.91 -16.27 9.54
N GLY A 208 -6.94 -15.67 8.82
CA GLY A 208 -5.55 -15.57 9.29
C GLY A 208 -4.88 -16.94 9.39
N THR A 209 -5.14 -17.83 8.42
CA THR A 209 -4.44 -19.13 8.33
C THR A 209 -2.99 -18.94 7.88
N VAL A 210 -2.69 -17.83 7.22
CA VAL A 210 -1.35 -17.36 6.83
C VAL A 210 -1.17 -15.88 7.17
N ASP A 211 0.07 -15.39 7.14
CA ASP A 211 0.40 -13.99 7.45
C ASP A 211 0.54 -13.12 6.18
N VAL A 212 0.85 -13.75 5.05
CA VAL A 212 1.00 -13.09 3.74
C VAL A 212 0.26 -13.92 2.69
N VAL A 213 -0.62 -13.28 1.94
CA VAL A 213 -1.31 -13.86 0.77
C VAL A 213 -0.81 -13.15 -0.48
N VAL A 214 -0.16 -13.93 -1.35
CA VAL A 214 0.43 -13.42 -2.60
C VAL A 214 -0.52 -13.67 -3.77
N THR A 215 -0.69 -12.65 -4.61
CA THR A 215 -1.61 -12.66 -5.75
C THR A 215 -1.17 -11.67 -6.83
N ASP A 216 -1.68 -11.84 -8.06
CA ASP A 216 -1.71 -10.75 -9.03
C ASP A 216 -2.68 -9.63 -8.58
N GLY A 217 -2.47 -8.43 -9.13
CA GLY A 217 -3.25 -7.25 -8.75
C GLY A 217 -4.71 -7.29 -9.20
N PHE A 218 -5.06 -8.03 -10.25
CA PHE A 218 -6.46 -8.16 -10.64
C PHE A 218 -7.22 -8.97 -9.59
N SER A 219 -6.74 -10.18 -9.29
CA SER A 219 -7.36 -11.08 -8.31
C SER A 219 -7.33 -10.47 -6.90
N GLY A 220 -6.22 -9.83 -6.51
CA GLY A 220 -6.07 -9.18 -5.21
C GLY A 220 -7.00 -7.97 -5.02
N ASN A 221 -7.16 -7.14 -6.04
CA ASN A 221 -8.09 -6.01 -5.96
C ASN A 221 -9.55 -6.47 -5.91
N VAL A 222 -9.91 -7.51 -6.66
CA VAL A 222 -11.26 -8.11 -6.56
C VAL A 222 -11.50 -8.62 -5.14
N ALA A 223 -10.58 -9.40 -4.58
CA ALA A 223 -10.69 -9.90 -3.21
C ALA A 223 -10.84 -8.75 -2.18
N LEU A 224 -9.98 -7.73 -2.28
CA LEU A 224 -10.03 -6.53 -1.43
C LEU A 224 -11.41 -5.85 -1.49
N LYS A 225 -11.89 -5.54 -2.70
CA LYS A 225 -13.14 -4.79 -2.89
C LYS A 225 -14.36 -5.61 -2.48
N THR A 226 -14.32 -6.94 -2.67
CA THR A 226 -15.37 -7.82 -2.16
C THR A 226 -15.42 -7.83 -0.64
N MET A 227 -14.26 -7.90 0.05
CA MET A 227 -14.20 -7.83 1.52
C MET A 227 -14.73 -6.48 2.05
N GLU A 228 -14.31 -5.37 1.45
CA GLU A 228 -14.79 -4.03 1.83
C GLU A 228 -16.32 -3.90 1.66
N GLY A 229 -16.85 -4.36 0.51
CA GLY A 229 -18.28 -4.33 0.22
C GLY A 229 -19.09 -5.19 1.20
N MET A 230 -18.61 -6.39 1.52
CA MET A 230 -19.26 -7.29 2.47
C MET A 230 -19.25 -6.73 3.89
N ALA A 231 -18.12 -6.16 4.34
CA ALA A 231 -18.02 -5.53 5.65
C ALA A 231 -18.98 -4.34 5.79
N LYS A 232 -19.11 -3.52 4.73
CA LYS A 232 -20.08 -2.43 4.70
C LYS A 232 -21.52 -2.93 4.80
N LEU A 233 -21.88 -3.95 3.99
CA LEU A 233 -23.20 -4.56 4.03
C LEU A 233 -23.57 -5.06 5.44
N ILE A 234 -22.67 -5.79 6.09
CA ILE A 234 -22.89 -6.30 7.45
C ILE A 234 -23.06 -5.14 8.44
N SER A 235 -22.23 -4.10 8.34
CA SER A 235 -22.32 -2.91 9.19
C SER A 235 -23.67 -2.20 9.04
N ASP A 236 -24.16 -2.07 7.82
CA ASP A 236 -25.43 -1.40 7.53
C ASP A 236 -26.62 -2.23 8.06
N ILE A 237 -26.63 -3.56 7.86
CA ILE A 237 -27.66 -4.46 8.42
C ILE A 237 -27.72 -4.38 9.95
N ILE A 238 -26.57 -4.36 10.63
CA ILE A 238 -26.52 -4.27 12.10
C ILE A 238 -27.10 -2.94 12.58
N LYS A 239 -26.77 -1.82 11.91
CA LYS A 239 -27.31 -0.50 12.27
C LYS A 239 -28.81 -0.38 12.06
N GLU A 240 -29.38 -1.06 11.07
CA GLU A 240 -30.83 -1.10 10.85
C GLU A 240 -31.56 -1.98 11.87
N SER A 241 -30.84 -2.93 12.48
CA SER A 241 -31.41 -3.90 13.44
C SER A 241 -31.30 -3.45 14.91
N ILE A 242 -30.67 -2.30 15.17
CA ILE A 242 -30.51 -1.66 16.49
C ILE A 242 -31.38 -0.40 16.52
#